data_AF-A0A0V0GER5-F1
#
_entry.id   AF-A0A0V0GER5-F1
#
_cell.length_a   1.000
_cell.length_b   1.000
_cell.length_c   1.000
_cell.angle_alpha   90.00
_cell.angle_beta   90.00
_cell.angle_gamma   90.00
#
_symmetry.space_group_name_H-M   'P 1'
#
loop_
_entity.id
_entity.type
_entity.pdbx_description
1 polymer ?
#
loop_
_entity_poly.entity_id
_entity_poly.type
_entity_poly.pdbx_seq_one_letter_code
_entity_poly.pdbx_strand_id
1 'polypeptide(L)' 'MVGRENEFEMMLDQLARGGRELEVVSIVGMGGIGKTTLANKIYNDPFIMSHFDIRAKATVSQEYC' A
#
# COMPACT_ATOMS: atom_id res chain seq x y z
N MET A 1 13.85 3.57 -4.13
CA MET A 1 13.78 2.67 -2.96
C MET A 1 14.49 1.41 -3.40
N VAL A 2 15.59 1.04 -2.73
CA VAL A 2 16.40 -0.13 -3.08
C VAL A 2 16.25 -1.12 -1.94
N GLY A 3 15.94 -2.37 -2.22
CA GLY A 3 15.90 -3.45 -1.22
C GLY A 3 14.54 -3.70 -0.57
N ARG A 4 13.43 -3.31 -1.22
CA ARG A 4 12.05 -3.64 -0.79
C ARG A 4 11.19 -4.14 -1.95
N GLU A 5 11.83 -4.69 -2.96
CA GLU A 5 11.17 -5.16 -4.17
C GLU A 5 10.27 -6.36 -3.84
N ASN A 6 10.72 -7.27 -2.97
CA ASN A 6 9.92 -8.43 -2.57
C ASN A 6 8.63 -8.03 -1.87
N GLU A 7 8.68 -7.13 -0.87
CA GLU A 7 7.47 -6.66 -0.19
C GLU A 7 6.54 -5.92 -1.13
N PHE A 8 7.10 -5.17 -2.09
CA PHE A 8 6.32 -4.48 -3.11
C PHE A 8 5.56 -5.46 -4.02
N GLU A 9 6.25 -6.45 -4.59
CA GLU A 9 5.64 -7.47 -5.45
C GLU A 9 4.60 -8.31 -4.70
N MET A 10 4.89 -8.70 -3.45
CA MET A 10 3.93 -9.44 -2.62
C MET A 10 2.64 -8.65 -2.37
N MET A 11 2.74 -7.33 -2.14
CA MET A 11 1.57 -6.49 -1.94
C MET A 11 0.80 -6.25 -3.24
N LEU A 12 1.48 -6.09 -4.37
CA LEU A 12 0.81 -6.00 -5.68
C LEU A 12 -0.01 -7.25 -5.97
N ASP A 13 0.60 -8.42 -5.79
CA ASP A 13 -0.06 -9.71 -5.99
C ASP A 13 -1.26 -9.87 -5.05
N GLN A 14 -1.13 -9.55 -3.76
CA GLN A 14 -2.25 -9.60 -2.81
C GLN A 14 -3.40 -8.68 -3.25
N LEU A 15 -3.11 -7.42 -3.57
CA LEU A 15 -4.15 -6.44 -3.93
C LEU A 15 -4.86 -6.77 -5.25
N ALA A 16 -4.17 -7.40 -6.20
CA ALA A 16 -4.72 -7.71 -7.52
C ALA A 16 -5.37 -9.09 -7.64
N ARG A 17 -5.18 -9.99 -6.66
CA ARG A 17 -5.80 -11.31 -6.65
C ARG A 17 -7.32 -11.26 -6.63
N GLY A 18 -7.92 -10.18 -6.14
CA GLY A 18 -9.36 -9.95 -6.16
C GLY A 18 -10.12 -10.97 -5.30
N GLY A 19 -10.32 -10.65 -4.03
CA GLY A 19 -11.15 -11.43 -3.11
C GLY A 19 -12.65 -11.25 -3.34
N ARG A 20 -13.46 -12.20 -2.86
CA ARG A 20 -14.93 -12.06 -2.80
C ARG A 20 -15.38 -11.08 -1.68
N GLU A 21 -14.46 -10.72 -0.78
CA GLU A 21 -14.70 -9.89 0.41
C GLU A 21 -13.67 -8.76 0.50
N LEU A 22 -13.86 -7.86 1.47
CA LEU A 22 -12.95 -6.76 1.77
C LEU A 22 -11.61 -7.31 2.32
N GLU A 23 -10.51 -6.99 1.65
CA GLU A 23 -9.16 -7.36 2.09
C GLU A 23 -8.41 -6.15 2.70
N VAL A 24 -7.60 -6.42 3.72
CA VAL A 24 -6.80 -5.40 4.42
C VAL A 24 -5.34 -5.83 4.49
N VAL A 25 -4.43 -4.98 3.99
CA VAL A 25 -2.98 -5.19 4.03
C VAL A 25 -2.34 -4.17 4.99
N SER A 26 -1.64 -4.67 6.01
CA SER A 26 -0.99 -3.82 7.02
C SER A 26 0.52 -3.66 6.77
N ILE A 27 1.04 -2.44 6.86
CA ILE A 27 2.48 -2.14 6.80
C ILE A 27 2.96 -1.72 8.19
N VAL A 28 3.75 -2.57 8.84
CA VAL A 28 4.24 -2.35 10.21
C VAL A 28 5.76 -2.23 10.23
N GLY A 29 6.29 -1.44 11.16
CA GLY A 29 7.72 -1.25 11.34
C GLY A 29 8.06 0.04 12.08
N MET A 30 9.33 0.22 12.41
CA MET A 30 9.83 1.37 13.15
C MET A 30 9.54 2.72 12.46
N GLY A 31 9.57 3.80 13.24
CA GLY A 31 9.53 5.17 12.71
C GLY A 31 10.64 5.40 11.68
N GLY A 32 10.36 6.18 10.63
CA GLY A 32 11.36 6.52 9.60
C GLY A 32 11.75 5.39 8.63
N ILE A 33 11.28 4.15 8.81
CA ILE A 33 11.72 3.00 8.01
C ILE A 33 11.22 3.00 6.55
N GLY A 34 10.35 3.95 6.17
CA GLY A 34 9.85 4.11 4.79
C GLY A 34 8.49 3.45 4.49
N LYS A 35 7.66 3.18 5.49
CA LYS A 35 6.31 2.58 5.31
C LYS A 35 5.41 3.38 4.36
N THR A 36 5.30 4.69 4.62
CA THR A 36 4.51 5.61 3.77
C THR A 36 5.09 5.68 2.36
N THR A 37 6.41 5.56 2.21
CA THR A 37 7.07 5.52 0.90
C THR A 37 6.66 4.26 0.12
N LEU A 38 6.62 3.09 0.76
CA LEU A 38 6.17 1.85 0.12
C LEU A 38 4.68 1.94 -0.26
N ALA A 39 3.81 2.41 0.63
CA ALA A 39 2.39 2.62 0.35
C ALA A 39 2.16 3.58 -0.82
N ASN A 40 2.95 4.67 -0.89
CA ASN A 40 2.89 5.62 -2.00
C ASN A 40 3.32 5.00 -3.33
N LYS A 41 4.34 4.12 -3.31
CA LYS A 41 4.79 3.44 -4.53
C LYS A 41 3.68 2.55 -5.07
N ILE A 42 3.04 1.75 -4.22
CA ILE A 42 1.92 0.87 -4.58
C ILE A 42 0.74 1.70 -5.10
N TYR A 43 0.35 2.76 -4.38
CA TYR A 43 -0.77 3.61 -4.78
C TYR A 43 -0.63 4.22 -6.18
N ASN A 44 0.60 4.57 -6.57
CA ASN A 44 0.91 5.17 -7.87
C ASN A 44 1.39 4.16 -8.91
N ASP A 45 1.41 2.86 -8.59
CA ASP A 45 1.86 1.86 -9.54
C ASP A 45 0.84 1.74 -10.69
N PRO A 46 1.28 1.79 -11.96
CA PRO A 46 0.37 1.75 -13.11
C PRO A 46 -0.59 0.56 -13.12
N PHE A 47 -0.17 -0.59 -12.59
CA PHE A 47 -1.01 -1.78 -12.50
C PHE A 47 -2.11 -1.60 -11.44
N ILE A 48 -1.79 -1.02 -10.28
CA ILE A 48 -2.79 -0.65 -9.27
C ILE A 48 -3.73 0.43 -9.80
N MET A 49 -3.21 1.39 -10.56
CA MET A 49 -4.01 2.45 -11.18
C MET A 49 -5.05 1.91 -12.15
N SER A 50 -4.73 0.86 -12.91
CA SER A 50 -5.65 0.24 -13.86
C SER A 50 -6.58 -0.79 -13.22
N HIS A 51 -6.17 -1.39 -12.09
CA HIS A 51 -6.96 -2.41 -11.41
C HIS A 51 -8.12 -1.84 -10.57
N PHE A 52 -7.95 -0.65 -9.99
CA PHE A 52 -8.97 -0.03 -9.12
C PHE A 52 -9.59 1.21 -9.76
N ASP A 53 -10.90 1.16 -10.01
CA ASP A 53 -11.67 2.29 -10.57
C ASP A 53 -11.58 3.54 -9.68
N ILE A 54 -11.58 3.35 -8.37
CA ILE A 54 -11.53 4.42 -7.36
C ILE A 54 -10.41 4.11 -6.38
N ARG A 55 -9.60 5.12 -6.09
CA ARG A 55 -8.53 5.07 -5.10
C ARG A 55 -8.60 6.31 -4.22
N ALA A 56 -8.41 6.13 -2.92
CA ALA A 56 -8.38 7.21 -1.95
C ALA A 56 -7.17 7.05 -1.02
N LYS A 57 -6.63 8.18 -0.56
CA LYS A 57 -5.53 8.22 0.41
C LYS A 57 -5.82 9.30 1.45
N ALA A 58 -5.74 8.92 2.71
CA ALA A 58 -5.88 9.82 3.85
C ALA A 58 -4.64 9.73 4.75
N THR A 59 -4.36 10.81 5.47
CA THR A 59 -3.33 10.87 6.50
C THR A 59 -4.01 11.17 7.83
N VAL A 60 -3.80 10.31 8.81
CA VAL A 60 -4.28 10.51 10.19
C VAL A 60 -3.06 10.64 11.09
N SER A 61 -3.01 11.71 11.89
CA SER A 61 -1.97 11.95 12.90
C SER A 61 -2.52 11.68 14.31
N GLN A 62 -1.64 11.62 15.31
CA GLN A 62 -2.06 11.44 16.71
C GLN A 62 -2.84 12.64 17.27
N GLU A 63 -2.79 13.82 16.64
CA GLU A 63 -3.48 15.04 17.10
C GLU A 63 -5.02 14.97 16.97
N TYR A 64 -5.57 13.79 16.66
CA TYR A 64 -7.00 13.49 16.66
C TYR A 64 -7.42 12.65 17.90
N CYS A 65 -6.71 12.79 19.02
CA CYS A 65 -7.08 12.24 20.33
C CYS A 65 -7.00 13.33 21.40
#